data_AF-A0A2N0ZJZ6-F1
#
_entry.id   AF-A0A2N0ZJZ6-F1
#
_cell.length_a   1.000
_cell.length_b   1.000
_cell.length_c   1.000
_cell.angle_alpha   90.00
_cell.angle_beta   90.00
_cell.angle_gamma   90.00
#
_symmetry.space_group_name_H-M   'P 1'
#
loop_
_entity.id
_entity.type
_entity.pdbx_description
1 polymer ?
#
loop_
_entity_poly.entity_id
_entity_poly.type
_entity_poly.pdbx_seq_one_letter_code
_entity_poly.pdbx_strand_id
1 'polypeptide(L)'
;MKLGFRDFYYLDADYVDNLLGYIEGYIEEEVSALEREETTVQGKAKAMGFGEAGRDSKSGKEFTRRGKITPEIKFKRVIDYLIANDLDQRDAFDNDLWEILIQEDEIIEVRGSLHFTQIYDLVKEAKYIGNVGSGLGVIDQQEVETVTFMLDKLKEIQEKNGIPIRVNTRDAIYSFIAYLNEKHLMKDQVDIVGNDFKMLCKVERLIPKGEKMELFDLKEIERKFSNREQRRKNKVTPLPKEFNESVEGPSAVVLPIAIYR
;
A
#
# COMPACT_ATOMS: atom_id res chain seq x y z
N MET A 1 -16.00 -2.40 21.78
CA MET A 1 -15.53 -3.01 20.52
C MET A 1 -14.53 -2.04 19.90
N LYS A 2 -13.25 -2.39 19.79
CA LYS A 2 -12.30 -1.58 19.03
C LYS A 2 -12.54 -1.88 17.56
N LEU A 3 -13.18 -0.97 16.84
CA LEU A 3 -13.25 -1.05 15.38
C LEU A 3 -11.84 -0.75 14.87
N GLY A 4 -11.11 -1.80 14.46
CA GLY A 4 -9.80 -1.69 13.81
C GLY A 4 -9.97 -1.22 12.37
N PHE A 5 -10.48 0.00 12.19
CA PHE A 5 -10.53 0.64 10.89
C PHE A 5 -9.10 0.83 10.40
N ARG A 6 -8.85 0.43 9.15
CA ARG A 6 -7.56 0.56 8.49
C ARG A 6 -7.73 1.55 7.35
N ASP A 7 -7.02 2.66 7.42
CA ASP A 7 -6.97 3.62 6.34
C ASP A 7 -5.85 3.22 5.38
N PHE A 8 -6.21 2.69 4.20
CA PHE A 8 -5.25 2.17 3.23
C PHE A 8 -4.65 3.28 2.38
N TYR A 9 -3.33 3.20 2.20
CA TYR A 9 -2.53 4.05 1.32
C TYR A 9 -2.02 3.26 0.12
N TYR A 10 -1.80 1.95 0.30
CA TYR A 10 -1.47 0.98 -0.74
C TYR A 10 -2.17 -0.34 -0.43
N LEU A 11 -2.76 -0.98 -1.44
CA LEU A 11 -3.36 -2.31 -1.30
C LEU A 11 -3.26 -3.09 -2.62
N ASP A 12 -2.40 -4.10 -2.63
CA ASP A 12 -2.32 -5.04 -3.75
C ASP A 12 -3.46 -6.07 -3.65
N ALA A 13 -4.60 -5.71 -4.23
CA ALA A 13 -5.79 -6.54 -4.21
C ALA A 13 -5.59 -7.90 -4.91
N ASP A 14 -4.74 -7.96 -5.94
CA ASP A 14 -4.46 -9.19 -6.68
C ASP A 14 -3.65 -10.15 -5.81
N TYR A 15 -2.65 -9.64 -5.07
CA TYR A 15 -1.88 -10.45 -4.12
C TYR A 15 -2.75 -10.92 -2.95
N VAL A 16 -3.64 -10.06 -2.44
CA VAL A 16 -4.60 -10.42 -1.39
C VAL A 16 -5.54 -11.54 -1.85
N ASP A 17 -6.05 -11.46 -3.08
CA ASP A 17 -6.90 -12.49 -3.68
C ASP A 17 -6.15 -13.83 -3.82
N ASN A 18 -4.88 -13.79 -4.23
CA ASN A 18 -4.04 -14.98 -4.28
C ASN A 18 -3.85 -15.61 -2.90
N LEU A 19 -3.51 -14.82 -1.88
CA LEU A 19 -3.38 -15.31 -0.50
C LEU A 19 -4.67 -15.93 0.00
N LEU A 20 -5.83 -15.29 -0.22
CA LEU A 20 -7.11 -15.88 0.14
C LEU A 20 -7.40 -17.16 -0.61
N GLY A 21 -7.09 -17.23 -1.90
CA GLY A 21 -7.20 -18.45 -2.68
C GLY A 21 -6.40 -19.60 -2.07
N TYR A 22 -5.20 -19.33 -1.55
CA TYR A 22 -4.40 -20.34 -0.83
C TYR A 22 -4.96 -20.70 0.55
N ILE A 23 -5.51 -19.72 1.29
CA ILE A 23 -6.03 -19.91 2.65
C ILE A 23 -7.38 -20.63 2.65
N GLU A 24 -8.32 -20.16 1.82
CA GLU A 24 -9.72 -20.57 1.81
C GLU A 24 -10.06 -21.55 0.67
N GLY A 25 -9.21 -21.65 -0.36
CA GLY A 25 -9.43 -22.50 -1.53
C GLY A 25 -10.37 -21.91 -2.60
N TYR A 26 -10.93 -20.72 -2.34
CA TYR A 26 -11.78 -19.97 -3.26
C TYR A 26 -11.72 -18.47 -2.94
N ILE A 27 -12.20 -17.64 -3.87
CA ILE A 27 -12.34 -16.20 -3.68
C ILE A 27 -13.82 -15.86 -3.75
N GLU A 28 -14.38 -15.41 -2.63
CA GLU A 28 -15.76 -14.93 -2.57
C GLU A 28 -15.84 -13.49 -3.10
N GLU A 29 -16.74 -13.23 -4.05
CA GLU A 29 -16.92 -11.88 -4.62
C GLU A 29 -18.20 -11.18 -4.13
N GLU A 30 -19.24 -11.95 -3.81
CA GLU A 30 -20.55 -11.44 -3.38
C GLU A 30 -21.09 -12.23 -2.20
N VAL A 31 -21.73 -11.53 -1.27
CA VAL A 31 -22.51 -12.14 -0.19
C VAL A 31 -23.99 -11.97 -0.51
N SER A 32 -24.73 -13.08 -0.50
CA SER A 32 -26.20 -13.04 -0.49
C SER A 32 -26.73 -13.64 0.81
N ALA A 33 -27.43 -12.82 1.61
CA ALA A 33 -28.12 -13.27 2.80
C ALA A 33 -29.64 -13.22 2.57
N LEU A 34 -30.32 -14.31 2.88
CA LEU A 34 -31.78 -14.37 2.93
C LEU A 34 -32.21 -14.08 4.37
N GLU A 35 -32.80 -12.91 4.59
CA GLU A 35 -33.43 -12.56 5.86
C GLU A 35 -34.94 -12.83 5.74
N ARG A 36 -35.46 -13.63 6.66
CA ARG A 36 -36.89 -13.95 6.73
C ARG A 36 -37.50 -13.32 7.97
N GLU A 37 -38.36 -12.33 7.78
CA GLU A 37 -39.23 -11.84 8.86
C GLU A 37 -40.54 -12.65 8.83
N GLU A 38 -40.70 -13.52 9.83
CA GLU A 38 -41.99 -14.17 10.11
C GLU A 38 -42.77 -13.33 11.13
N THR A 39 -43.89 -12.74 10.72
CA THR A 39 -44.85 -12.15 11.65
C THR A 39 -45.97 -13.14 11.93
N THR A 40 -46.04 -13.63 13.16
CA THR A 40 -47.15 -14.47 13.63
C THR A 40 -48.20 -13.58 14.27
N VAL A 41 -49.30 -13.32 13.57
CA VAL A 41 -50.46 -12.62 14.15
C VAL A 41 -51.32 -13.67 14.86
N GLN A 42 -51.20 -13.80 16.17
CA GLN A 42 -52.16 -14.55 16.99
C GLN A 42 -53.45 -13.74 17.12
N GLY A 43 -54.48 -14.10 16.36
CA GLY A 43 -55.81 -13.55 16.53
C GLY A 43 -56.39 -13.95 17.89
N LYS A 44 -56.64 -12.99 18.77
CA LYS A 44 -57.52 -13.20 19.93
C LYS A 44 -58.96 -12.95 19.50
N ALA A 45 -59.64 -13.99 19.02
CA ALA A 45 -61.07 -13.94 18.87
C ALA A 45 -61.74 -14.22 20.24
N LYS A 46 -62.51 -13.24 20.74
CA LYS A 46 -63.60 -13.47 21.68
C LYS A 46 -64.90 -13.27 20.90
N ALA A 47 -65.54 -14.35 20.47
CA ALA A 47 -66.95 -14.33 20.12
C ALA A 47 -67.57 -15.71 20.30
N MET A 48 -68.66 -15.72 21.06
CA MET A 48 -69.55 -16.87 21.24
C MET A 48 -70.13 -17.32 19.90
N GLY A 49 -70.04 -18.63 19.63
CA GLY A 49 -70.99 -19.35 18.80
C GLY A 49 -70.74 -19.31 17.29
N PHE A 50 -70.68 -20.52 16.70
CA PHE A 50 -70.57 -20.85 15.27
C PHE A 50 -69.16 -20.83 14.65
N GLY A 51 -68.48 -21.98 14.77
CA GLY A 51 -67.53 -22.54 13.79
C GLY A 51 -66.44 -21.62 13.23
N GLU A 52 -65.35 -21.45 13.97
CA GLU A 52 -64.14 -20.79 13.45
C GLU A 52 -63.27 -21.78 12.68
N ALA A 53 -63.24 -21.66 11.36
CA ALA A 53 -62.09 -22.09 10.57
C ALA A 53 -61.03 -20.97 10.66
N GLY A 54 -60.19 -21.03 11.71
CA GLY A 54 -59.03 -20.16 11.83
C GLY A 54 -58.06 -20.42 10.69
N ARG A 55 -57.88 -19.45 9.79
CA ARG A 55 -56.88 -19.50 8.74
C ARG A 55 -55.61 -18.85 9.28
N ASP A 56 -54.67 -19.66 9.75
CA ASP A 56 -53.32 -19.18 10.06
C ASP A 56 -52.64 -18.74 8.74
N SER A 57 -52.63 -17.44 8.47
CA SER A 57 -51.87 -16.88 7.36
C SER A 57 -50.45 -16.58 7.85
N LYS A 58 -49.50 -17.45 7.55
CA LYS A 58 -48.07 -17.11 7.61
C LYS A 58 -47.75 -16.20 6.42
N SER A 59 -47.55 -14.92 6.69
CA SER A 59 -46.99 -13.98 5.72
C SER A 59 -45.54 -13.71 6.12
N GLY A 60 -44.60 -14.36 5.44
CA GLY A 60 -43.17 -14.06 5.58
C GLY A 60 -42.76 -13.02 4.55
N LYS A 61 -42.01 -12.00 4.96
CA LYS A 61 -41.25 -11.18 4.02
C LYS A 61 -39.86 -11.78 3.89
N GLU A 62 -39.49 -12.14 2.67
CA GLU A 62 -38.13 -12.56 2.34
C GLU A 62 -37.40 -11.36 1.74
N PHE A 63 -36.32 -10.95 2.41
CA PHE A 63 -35.42 -9.93 1.92
C PHE A 63 -34.13 -10.61 1.48
N THR A 64 -33.77 -10.47 0.21
CA THR A 64 -32.44 -10.85 -0.27
C THR A 64 -31.53 -9.63 -0.12
N ARG A 65 -30.60 -9.69 0.82
CA ARG A 65 -29.51 -8.71 0.93
C ARG A 65 -28.35 -9.20 0.08
N ARG A 66 -27.99 -8.42 -0.94
CA ARG A 66 -26.76 -8.63 -1.73
C ARG A 66 -25.73 -7.58 -1.35
N GLY A 67 -24.49 -7.98 -1.16
CA GLY A 67 -23.37 -7.09 -0.91
C GLY A 67 -22.15 -7.54 -1.69
N LYS A 68 -21.37 -6.57 -2.19
CA LYS A 68 -20.08 -6.85 -2.81
C LYS A 68 -19.01 -7.00 -1.72
N ILE A 69 -18.12 -7.97 -1.87
CA ILE A 69 -16.94 -8.10 -1.03
C ILE A 69 -15.85 -7.19 -1.60
N THR A 70 -15.44 -6.20 -0.82
CA THR A 70 -14.41 -5.24 -1.22
C THR A 70 -13.00 -5.78 -0.91
N PRO A 71 -11.95 -5.29 -1.59
CA PRO A 71 -10.57 -5.68 -1.29
C PRO A 71 -10.17 -5.52 0.18
N GLU A 72 -10.70 -4.51 0.88
CA GLU A 72 -10.42 -4.27 2.30
C GLU A 72 -11.02 -5.36 3.20
N ILE A 73 -12.20 -5.88 2.85
CA ILE A 73 -12.82 -7.02 3.55
C ILE A 73 -11.98 -8.28 3.34
N LYS A 74 -11.52 -8.50 2.09
CA LYS A 74 -10.64 -9.61 1.75
C LYS A 74 -9.31 -9.53 2.51
N PHE A 75 -8.67 -8.37 2.50
CA PHE A 75 -7.46 -8.11 3.28
C PHE A 75 -7.67 -8.39 4.76
N LYS A 76 -8.81 -7.98 5.33
CA LYS A 76 -9.15 -8.26 6.73
C LYS A 76 -9.13 -9.77 7.01
N ARG A 77 -9.71 -10.58 6.13
CA ARG A 77 -9.70 -12.05 6.27
C ARG A 77 -8.26 -12.60 6.25
N VAL A 78 -7.43 -12.15 5.30
CA VAL A 78 -6.00 -12.52 5.22
C VAL A 78 -5.27 -12.17 6.50
N ILE A 79 -5.32 -10.91 6.94
CA ILE A 79 -4.54 -10.49 8.11
C ILE A 79 -5.04 -11.12 9.41
N ASP A 80 -6.35 -11.32 9.57
CA ASP A 80 -6.88 -12.04 10.73
C ASP A 80 -6.37 -13.49 10.75
N TYR A 81 -6.34 -14.16 9.59
CA TYR A 81 -5.78 -15.51 9.46
C TYR A 81 -4.28 -15.53 9.79
N LEU A 82 -3.49 -14.62 9.22
CA LEU A 82 -2.06 -14.53 9.49
C LEU A 82 -1.79 -14.28 10.98
N ILE A 83 -2.50 -13.34 11.61
CA ILE A 83 -2.38 -13.08 13.06
C ILE A 83 -2.74 -14.32 13.88
N ALA A 84 -3.77 -15.08 13.48
CA ALA A 84 -4.14 -16.32 14.16
C ALA A 84 -3.10 -17.45 13.98
N ASN A 85 -2.19 -17.31 13.02
CA ASN A 85 -1.09 -18.23 12.73
C ASN A 85 0.27 -17.55 12.96
N ASP A 86 0.38 -16.77 14.03
CA ASP A 86 1.63 -16.21 14.56
C ASP A 86 2.37 -15.22 13.62
N LEU A 87 1.63 -14.39 12.86
CA LEU A 87 2.22 -13.27 12.12
C LEU A 87 3.03 -12.37 13.05
N ASP A 88 4.32 -12.19 12.73
CA ASP A 88 5.15 -11.20 13.41
C ASP A 88 4.67 -9.78 13.09
N GLN A 89 4.39 -9.02 14.15
CA GLN A 89 4.01 -7.61 14.07
C GLN A 89 5.01 -6.80 14.89
N ARG A 90 5.90 -6.05 14.22
CA ARG A 90 7.07 -5.41 14.86
C ARG A 90 7.19 -3.93 14.52
N ASP A 91 7.57 -3.13 15.50
CA ASP A 91 7.90 -1.70 15.31
C ASP A 91 9.38 -1.38 15.56
N ALA A 92 10.14 -2.33 16.11
CA ALA A 92 11.58 -2.27 16.34
C ALA A 92 12.18 -3.67 16.36
N PHE A 93 13.49 -3.76 16.13
CA PHE A 93 14.27 -4.99 16.16
C PHE A 93 15.55 -4.79 16.99
N ASP A 94 15.99 -5.85 17.62
CA ASP A 94 17.40 -6.02 17.98
C ASP A 94 18.07 -6.98 16.99
N ASN A 95 19.37 -7.22 17.13
CA ASN A 95 20.10 -8.08 16.19
C ASN A 95 19.55 -9.51 16.19
N ASP A 96 19.21 -10.05 17.37
CA ASP A 96 18.77 -11.44 17.49
C ASP A 96 17.39 -11.62 16.84
N LEU A 97 16.47 -10.69 17.09
CA LEU A 97 15.15 -10.67 16.45
C LEU A 97 15.25 -10.48 14.94
N TRP A 98 16.14 -9.60 14.47
CA TRP A 98 16.34 -9.40 13.03
C TRP A 98 16.82 -10.68 12.35
N GLU A 99 17.84 -11.33 12.91
CA GLU A 99 18.41 -12.56 12.36
C GLU A 99 17.43 -13.74 12.38
N ILE A 100 16.54 -13.82 13.38
CA ILE A 100 15.57 -14.92 13.48
C ILE A 100 14.34 -14.67 12.60
N LEU A 101 13.79 -13.45 12.62
CA LEU A 101 12.47 -13.16 12.04
C LEU A 101 12.52 -12.71 10.59
N ILE A 102 13.59 -12.02 10.19
CA ILE A 102 13.68 -11.45 8.83
C ILE A 102 14.41 -12.45 7.95
N GLN A 103 13.66 -13.38 7.36
CA GLN A 103 14.16 -14.39 6.43
C GLN A 103 13.47 -14.22 5.06
N GLU A 104 14.14 -14.64 3.99
CA GLU A 104 13.51 -14.61 2.66
C GLU A 104 12.22 -15.45 2.66
N ASP A 105 11.24 -15.00 1.90
CA ASP A 105 9.89 -15.52 1.81
C ASP A 105 8.96 -15.34 3.03
N GLU A 106 9.47 -14.85 4.17
CA GLU A 106 8.63 -14.60 5.35
C GLU A 106 7.66 -13.43 5.15
N ILE A 107 6.45 -13.56 5.69
CA ILE A 107 5.46 -12.48 5.72
C ILE A 107 5.48 -11.85 7.11
N ILE A 108 5.61 -10.52 7.16
CA ILE A 108 5.69 -9.75 8.39
C ILE A 108 4.87 -8.46 8.28
N GLU A 109 4.32 -7.98 9.40
CA GLU A 109 3.83 -6.62 9.53
C GLU A 109 4.87 -5.76 10.24
N VAL A 110 5.40 -4.78 9.53
CA VAL A 110 6.34 -3.81 10.10
C VAL A 110 5.65 -2.47 10.32
N ARG A 111 5.95 -1.81 11.44
CA ARG A 111 5.46 -0.48 11.75
C ARG A 111 6.61 0.52 11.78
N GLY A 112 6.44 1.66 11.11
CA GLY A 112 7.49 2.64 11.00
C GLY A 112 7.11 3.93 10.30
N SER A 113 8.13 4.75 10.05
CA SER A 113 8.02 5.97 9.26
C SER A 113 8.27 5.65 7.80
N LEU A 114 7.31 5.99 6.94
CA LEU A 114 7.41 5.81 5.50
C LEU A 114 8.01 7.07 4.88
N HIS A 115 9.05 6.88 4.08
CA HIS A 115 9.72 7.92 3.33
C HIS A 115 9.73 7.55 1.86
N PHE A 116 9.34 8.50 1.00
CA PHE A 116 9.67 8.40 -0.41
C PHE A 116 11.14 8.73 -0.62
N THR A 117 11.66 8.33 -1.76
CA THR A 117 13.03 8.69 -2.17
C THR A 117 13.14 10.18 -2.45
N GLN A 118 14.36 10.71 -2.36
CA GLN A 118 14.62 12.16 -2.43
C GLN A 118 14.12 12.80 -3.73
N ILE A 119 14.09 12.05 -4.83
CA ILE A 119 13.54 12.56 -6.10
C ILE A 119 12.07 12.97 -5.98
N TYR A 120 11.28 12.25 -5.18
CA TYR A 120 9.85 12.49 -5.05
C TYR A 120 9.61 13.72 -4.18
N ASP A 121 10.41 13.87 -3.13
CA ASP A 121 10.41 15.08 -2.31
C ASP A 121 10.81 16.30 -3.16
N LEU A 122 11.87 16.18 -3.99
CA LEU A 122 12.29 17.22 -4.92
C LEU A 122 11.22 17.58 -5.96
N VAL A 123 10.54 16.60 -6.56
CA VAL A 123 9.42 16.84 -7.48
C VAL A 123 8.30 17.62 -6.78
N LYS A 124 7.96 17.22 -5.55
CA LYS A 124 6.92 17.87 -4.74
C LYS A 124 7.28 19.31 -4.41
N GLU A 125 8.50 19.54 -3.94
CA GLU A 125 9.02 20.87 -3.61
C GLU A 125 9.15 21.77 -4.84
N ALA A 126 9.69 21.26 -5.95
CA ALA A 126 9.83 22.03 -7.19
C ALA A 126 8.48 22.47 -7.75
N LYS A 127 7.47 21.60 -7.74
CA LYS A 127 6.10 21.96 -8.14
C LYS A 127 5.53 23.05 -7.23
N TYR A 128 5.72 22.94 -5.92
CA TYR A 128 5.24 23.94 -4.97
C TYR A 128 5.93 25.30 -5.16
N ILE A 129 7.27 25.33 -5.17
CA ILE A 129 8.07 26.55 -5.33
C ILE A 129 7.81 27.18 -6.70
N GLY A 130 7.76 26.37 -7.76
CA GLY A 130 7.49 26.84 -9.12
C GLY A 130 6.12 27.50 -9.25
N ASN A 131 5.07 26.89 -8.70
CA ASN A 131 3.72 27.44 -8.72
C ASN A 131 3.61 28.75 -7.91
N VAL A 132 4.24 28.82 -6.74
CA VAL A 132 4.25 30.04 -5.92
C VAL A 132 5.10 31.14 -6.58
N GLY A 133 6.30 30.79 -7.04
CA GLY A 133 7.25 31.73 -7.65
C GLY A 133 6.75 32.32 -8.96
N SER A 134 6.11 31.52 -9.81
CA SER A 134 5.45 32.00 -11.03
C SER A 134 4.25 32.88 -10.72
N GLY A 135 3.41 32.50 -9.74
CA GLY A 135 2.30 33.33 -9.28
C GLY A 135 2.72 34.69 -8.71
N LEU A 136 3.95 34.78 -8.18
CA LEU A 136 4.57 36.03 -7.70
C LEU A 136 5.38 36.77 -8.78
N GLY A 137 5.52 36.21 -9.99
CA GLY A 137 6.32 36.78 -11.08
C GLY A 137 7.84 36.76 -10.86
N VAL A 138 8.33 35.92 -9.94
CA VAL A 138 9.75 35.81 -9.57
C VAL A 138 10.48 34.75 -10.39
N ILE A 139 9.75 33.74 -10.88
CA ILE A 139 10.26 32.65 -11.71
C ILE A 139 9.43 32.61 -13.00
N ASP A 140 10.08 32.47 -14.15
CA ASP A 140 9.38 32.32 -15.42
C ASP A 140 8.63 30.98 -15.48
N GLN A 141 7.39 31.01 -15.98
CA GLN A 141 6.55 29.83 -16.10
C GLN A 141 7.16 28.78 -17.04
N GLN A 142 7.88 29.20 -18.10
CA GLN A 142 8.60 28.28 -18.97
C GLN A 142 9.75 27.55 -18.25
N GLU A 143 10.42 28.21 -17.31
CA GLU A 143 11.47 27.58 -16.51
C GLU A 143 10.87 26.54 -15.55
N VAL A 144 9.75 26.86 -14.91
CA VAL A 144 9.01 25.91 -14.04
C VAL A 144 8.57 24.67 -14.83
N GLU A 145 7.98 24.86 -16.00
CA GLU A 145 7.54 23.76 -16.87
C GLU A 145 8.71 22.88 -17.29
N THR A 146 9.83 23.49 -17.66
CA THR A 146 11.04 22.77 -18.10
C THR A 146 11.63 21.93 -16.98
N VAL A 147 11.79 22.50 -15.78
CA VAL A 147 12.32 21.77 -14.61
C VAL A 147 11.37 20.63 -14.22
N THR A 148 10.07 20.93 -14.12
CA THR A 148 9.06 19.93 -13.77
C THR A 148 9.06 18.76 -14.75
N PHE A 149 9.11 19.04 -16.06
CA PHE A 149 9.18 18.02 -17.10
C PHE A 149 10.43 17.13 -17.00
N MET A 150 11.60 17.70 -16.69
CA MET A 150 12.82 16.91 -16.50
C MET A 150 12.72 16.00 -15.26
N LEU A 151 12.16 16.52 -14.17
CA LEU A 151 11.95 15.75 -12.94
C LEU A 151 10.92 14.63 -13.15
N ASP A 152 9.82 14.89 -13.84
CA ASP A 152 8.82 13.86 -14.17
C ASP A 152 9.44 12.76 -15.06
N LYS A 153 10.29 13.10 -16.03
CA LYS A 153 11.03 12.10 -16.82
C LYS A 153 12.01 11.26 -16.00
N LEU A 154 12.67 11.87 -15.01
CA LEU A 154 13.55 11.13 -14.11
C LEU A 154 12.75 10.16 -13.25
N LYS A 155 11.60 10.62 -12.73
CA LYS A 155 10.62 9.80 -12.01
C LYS A 155 10.19 8.60 -12.86
N GLU A 156 9.76 8.80 -14.11
CA GLU A 156 9.36 7.71 -15.02
C GLU A 156 10.46 6.64 -15.23
N ILE A 157 11.73 7.06 -15.33
CA ILE A 157 12.83 6.11 -15.52
C ILE A 157 13.08 5.31 -14.25
N GLN A 158 12.94 5.94 -13.10
CA GLN A 158 13.12 5.31 -11.80
C GLN A 158 11.95 4.38 -11.42
N GLU A 159 10.73 4.69 -11.87
CA GLU A 159 9.51 3.90 -11.62
C GLU A 159 9.41 2.61 -12.46
N LYS A 160 10.40 2.30 -13.30
CA LYS A 160 10.39 1.08 -14.12
C LYS A 160 10.20 -0.20 -13.30
N ASN A 161 10.65 -0.19 -12.04
CA ASN A 161 10.48 -1.30 -11.09
C ASN A 161 9.43 -0.98 -10.00
N GLY A 162 8.72 0.14 -10.10
CA GLY A 162 7.82 0.68 -9.07
C GLY A 162 8.40 1.92 -8.36
N ILE A 163 7.57 2.59 -7.58
CA ILE A 163 7.89 3.76 -6.76
C ILE A 163 8.66 3.30 -5.51
N PRO A 164 9.96 3.60 -5.36
CA PRO A 164 10.70 3.17 -4.20
C PRO A 164 10.30 3.97 -2.96
N ILE A 165 10.05 3.23 -1.89
CA ILE A 165 9.85 3.76 -0.55
C ILE A 165 10.80 3.08 0.43
N ARG A 166 11.06 3.77 1.53
CA ARG A 166 11.79 3.25 2.68
C ARG A 166 10.90 3.34 3.91
N VAL A 167 10.71 2.23 4.59
CA VAL A 167 10.07 2.19 5.91
C VAL A 167 11.15 2.00 6.96
N ASN A 168 11.37 3.03 7.77
CA ASN A 168 12.29 2.97 8.90
C ASN A 168 11.53 2.53 10.15
N THR A 169 12.02 1.51 10.83
CA THR A 169 11.50 1.09 12.14
C THR A 169 11.78 2.16 13.20
N ARG A 170 11.14 2.04 14.35
CA ARG A 170 11.22 3.03 15.43
C ARG A 170 12.63 3.20 16.00
N ASP A 171 13.43 2.14 15.99
CA ASP A 171 14.85 2.19 16.38
C ASP A 171 15.74 2.95 15.37
N ALA A 172 15.24 3.21 14.16
CA ALA A 172 15.95 3.79 13.03
C ALA A 172 17.26 3.07 12.63
N ILE A 173 17.43 1.81 13.05
CA ILE A 173 18.58 0.97 12.68
C ILE A 173 18.23 0.12 11.47
N TYR A 174 17.01 -0.42 11.46
CA TYR A 174 16.54 -1.32 10.43
C TYR A 174 15.62 -0.59 9.45
N SER A 175 15.72 -0.97 8.17
CA SER A 175 14.86 -0.39 7.15
C SER A 175 14.38 -1.43 6.16
N PHE A 176 13.16 -1.21 5.68
CA PHE A 176 12.51 -2.03 4.67
C PHE A 176 12.35 -1.20 3.41
N ILE A 177 12.90 -1.69 2.31
CA ILE A 177 12.81 -1.07 0.99
C ILE A 177 11.71 -1.79 0.23
N ALA A 178 10.76 -1.04 -0.30
CA ALA A 178 9.71 -1.59 -1.14
C ALA A 178 9.57 -0.76 -2.41
N TYR A 179 9.13 -1.41 -3.50
CA TYR A 179 8.81 -0.73 -4.75
C TYR A 179 7.31 -0.84 -4.99
N LEU A 180 6.60 0.28 -4.86
CA LEU A 180 5.14 0.33 -4.97
C LEU A 180 4.74 0.37 -6.44
N ASN A 181 3.81 -0.50 -6.83
CA ASN A 181 3.13 -0.35 -8.11
C ASN A 181 2.05 0.73 -7.99
N GLU A 182 2.15 1.78 -8.82
CA GLU A 182 1.23 2.92 -8.80
C GLU A 182 -0.24 2.50 -8.93
N LYS A 183 -0.54 1.40 -9.61
CA LYS A 183 -1.90 0.86 -9.79
C LYS A 183 -2.59 0.44 -8.49
N HIS A 184 -1.82 0.18 -7.44
CA HIS A 184 -2.31 -0.28 -6.14
C HIS A 184 -2.29 0.84 -5.08
N LEU A 185 -1.87 2.06 -5.45
CA LEU A 185 -1.99 3.22 -4.58
C LEU A 185 -3.46 3.60 -4.41
N MET A 186 -3.87 3.78 -3.15
CA MET A 186 -5.22 4.19 -2.79
C MET A 186 -5.34 5.70 -2.61
N LYS A 187 -4.19 6.39 -2.52
CA LYS A 187 -4.06 7.83 -2.36
C LYS A 187 -2.89 8.34 -3.19
N ASP A 188 -2.95 9.60 -3.59
CA ASP A 188 -1.82 10.24 -4.25
C ASP A 188 -0.62 10.31 -3.30
N GLN A 189 0.57 10.13 -3.85
CA GLN A 189 1.84 10.09 -3.11
C GLN A 189 2.01 11.33 -2.21
N VAL A 190 1.57 12.50 -2.70
CA VAL A 190 1.67 13.78 -1.97
C VAL A 190 0.81 13.83 -0.70
N ASP A 191 -0.24 13.00 -0.64
CA ASP A 191 -1.18 12.88 0.47
C ASP A 191 -0.79 11.79 1.47
N ILE A 192 0.26 11.02 1.19
CA ILE A 192 0.82 10.02 2.09
C ILE A 192 1.71 10.74 3.12
N VAL A 193 1.08 11.31 4.14
CA VAL A 193 1.75 12.14 5.17
C VAL A 193 1.57 11.59 6.59
N GLY A 194 2.57 11.82 7.45
CA GLY A 194 2.57 11.51 8.89
C GLY A 194 3.52 10.38 9.28
N ASN A 195 3.39 9.86 10.50
CA ASN A 195 4.23 8.77 11.04
C ASN A 195 3.40 7.51 11.37
N ASP A 196 4.05 6.43 11.79
CA ASP A 196 3.41 5.19 12.27
C ASP A 196 2.57 4.43 11.23
N PHE A 197 3.08 4.29 10.01
CA PHE A 197 2.48 3.39 9.03
C PHE A 197 2.73 1.94 9.41
N LYS A 198 1.76 1.07 9.10
CA LYS A 198 1.93 -0.38 9.08
C LYS A 198 2.05 -0.84 7.65
N MET A 199 3.02 -1.72 7.39
CA MET A 199 3.20 -2.37 6.11
C MET A 199 3.18 -3.88 6.32
N LEU A 200 2.18 -4.54 5.74
CA LEU A 200 2.22 -5.99 5.57
C LEU A 200 3.02 -6.27 4.30
N CYS A 201 4.10 -7.04 4.44
CA CYS A 201 4.98 -7.32 3.32
C CYS A 201 5.56 -8.73 3.41
N LYS A 202 6.05 -9.21 2.27
CA LYS A 202 6.83 -10.44 2.17
C LYS A 202 8.29 -10.07 1.94
N VAL A 203 9.21 -10.68 2.68
CA VAL A 203 10.65 -10.45 2.51
C VAL A 203 11.13 -11.12 1.24
N GLU A 204 11.76 -10.35 0.34
CA GLU A 204 12.30 -10.88 -0.90
C GLU A 204 13.81 -11.11 -0.81
N ARG A 205 14.52 -10.21 -0.13
CA ARG A 205 15.98 -10.24 -0.04
C ARG A 205 16.50 -9.44 1.14
N LEU A 206 17.55 -9.94 1.79
CA LEU A 206 18.29 -9.18 2.81
C LEU A 206 19.44 -8.36 2.21
N ILE A 207 19.73 -7.24 2.87
CA ILE A 207 20.93 -6.41 2.70
C ILE A 207 21.74 -6.51 4.00
N PRO A 208 22.79 -7.35 4.03
CA PRO A 208 23.61 -7.53 5.22
C PRO A 208 24.32 -6.26 5.67
N LYS A 209 24.69 -6.22 6.95
CA LYS A 209 25.47 -5.11 7.51
C LYS A 209 26.79 -4.90 6.75
N GLY A 210 27.03 -3.66 6.34
CA GLY A 210 28.22 -3.29 5.55
C GLY A 210 28.05 -3.46 4.03
N GLU A 211 26.95 -4.06 3.58
CA GLU A 211 26.54 -4.02 2.18
C GLU A 211 25.68 -2.79 1.89
N LYS A 212 25.69 -2.39 0.63
CA LYS A 212 25.01 -1.21 0.14
C LYS A 212 24.25 -1.54 -1.13
N MET A 213 23.00 -1.10 -1.20
CA MET A 213 22.15 -1.21 -2.38
C MET A 213 21.84 0.19 -2.90
N GLU A 214 22.09 0.41 -4.19
CA GLU A 214 21.59 1.60 -4.89
C GLU A 214 20.10 1.41 -5.16
N LEU A 215 19.27 2.40 -4.83
CA LEU A 215 17.83 2.32 -5.07
C LEU A 215 17.48 2.46 -6.56
N PHE A 216 18.41 2.99 -7.35
CA PHE A 216 18.22 3.35 -8.75
C PHE A 216 19.41 2.96 -9.63
N ASP A 217 19.15 2.54 -10.87
CA ASP A 217 20.19 2.41 -11.89
C ASP A 217 20.48 3.78 -12.54
N LEU A 218 21.39 4.52 -11.92
CA LEU A 218 21.85 5.82 -12.43
C LEU A 218 22.47 5.72 -13.83
N LYS A 219 23.06 4.58 -14.21
CA LYS A 219 23.68 4.41 -15.52
C LYS A 219 22.62 4.32 -16.62
N GLU A 220 21.45 3.73 -16.35
CA GLU A 220 20.33 3.76 -17.29
C GLU A 220 19.84 5.20 -17.51
N ILE A 221 19.77 6.00 -16.44
CA ILE A 221 19.36 7.41 -16.49
C ILE A 221 20.36 8.24 -17.30
N GLU A 222 21.65 8.20 -16.95
CA GLU A 222 22.71 8.93 -17.67
C GLU A 222 22.75 8.58 -19.15
N ARG A 223 22.49 7.30 -19.49
CA ARG A 223 22.31 6.89 -20.88
C ARG A 223 21.12 7.64 -21.48
N LYS A 224 19.91 7.53 -20.94
CA LYS A 224 18.71 8.14 -21.54
C LYS A 224 18.82 9.66 -21.73
N PHE A 225 19.48 10.39 -20.84
CA PHE A 225 19.63 11.85 -20.93
C PHE A 225 20.82 12.35 -21.77
N SER A 226 21.80 11.48 -22.08
CA SER A 226 22.96 11.88 -22.88
C SER A 226 22.82 11.46 -24.35
N ASN A 227 22.94 12.42 -25.27
CA ASN A 227 22.99 12.11 -26.71
C ASN A 227 24.27 11.33 -27.07
N ARG A 228 24.20 10.52 -28.13
CA ARG A 228 25.27 9.56 -28.53
C ARG A 228 26.65 10.24 -28.71
N GLU A 229 26.65 11.50 -29.16
CA GLU A 229 27.87 12.32 -29.30
C GLU A 229 28.43 12.85 -27.96
N GLN A 230 27.57 13.20 -26.99
CA GLN A 230 28.01 13.61 -25.65
C GLN A 230 28.66 12.45 -24.91
N ARG A 231 28.12 11.23 -25.06
CA ARG A 231 28.71 9.99 -24.51
C ARG A 231 30.09 9.68 -25.10
N ARG A 232 30.30 9.94 -26.39
CA ARG A 232 31.62 9.78 -27.06
C ARG A 232 32.66 10.82 -26.62
N LYS A 233 32.23 11.96 -26.08
CA LYS A 233 33.11 13.06 -25.65
C LYS A 233 33.33 13.12 -24.13
N ASN A 234 32.84 12.15 -23.35
CA ASN A 234 32.84 12.16 -21.87
C ASN A 234 32.33 13.47 -21.25
N LYS A 235 31.44 14.19 -21.94
CA LYS A 235 30.79 15.41 -21.43
C LYS A 235 29.41 15.07 -20.85
N VAL A 236 29.32 13.99 -20.08
CA VAL A 236 28.09 13.67 -19.34
C VAL A 236 28.08 14.57 -18.12
N THR A 237 27.10 15.47 -18.04
CA THR A 237 26.87 16.23 -16.81
C THR A 237 26.45 15.23 -15.75
N PRO A 238 27.18 15.09 -14.63
CA PRO A 238 26.79 14.15 -13.59
C PRO A 238 25.41 14.54 -13.06
N LEU A 239 24.59 13.53 -12.78
CA LEU A 239 23.32 13.74 -12.09
C LEU A 239 23.59 14.39 -10.72
N PRO A 240 22.72 15.30 -10.25
CA PRO A 240 22.72 15.77 -8.88
C PRO A 240 22.86 14.62 -7.87
N LYS A 241 23.63 14.86 -6.80
CA LYS A 241 23.99 13.82 -5.82
C LYS A 241 22.77 13.28 -5.09
N GLU A 242 21.73 14.09 -5.01
CA GLU A 242 20.41 13.81 -4.46
C GLU A 242 19.72 12.65 -5.21
N PHE A 243 20.10 12.37 -6.45
CA PHE A 243 19.63 11.20 -7.20
C PHE A 243 20.38 9.92 -6.84
N ASN A 244 21.56 10.02 -6.22
CA ASN A 244 22.35 8.88 -5.80
C ASN A 244 21.90 8.41 -4.42
N GLU A 245 20.70 7.85 -4.37
CA GLU A 245 20.13 7.30 -3.15
C GLU A 245 20.45 5.81 -3.03
N SER A 246 20.82 5.45 -1.82
CA SER A 246 21.26 4.11 -1.48
C SER A 246 20.86 3.76 -0.05
N VAL A 247 20.77 2.47 0.22
CA VAL A 247 20.50 1.91 1.55
C VAL A 247 21.67 1.02 1.96
N GLU A 248 22.10 1.18 3.21
CA GLU A 248 23.12 0.32 3.82
C GLU A 248 22.43 -0.64 4.79
N GLY A 249 22.94 -1.88 4.86
CA GLY A 249 22.41 -2.88 5.78
C GLY A 249 22.73 -2.58 7.26
N PRO A 250 21.95 -3.12 8.21
CA PRO A 250 20.95 -4.17 8.01
C PRO A 250 19.63 -3.63 7.47
N SER A 251 19.17 -4.17 6.34
CA SER A 251 17.91 -3.79 5.71
C SER A 251 17.35 -4.94 4.89
N ALA A 252 16.08 -4.86 4.50
CA ALA A 252 15.44 -5.88 3.68
C ALA A 252 14.67 -5.26 2.51
N VAL A 253 14.81 -5.85 1.32
CA VAL A 253 13.92 -5.58 0.20
C VAL A 253 12.68 -6.46 0.38
N VAL A 254 11.51 -5.85 0.25
CA VAL A 254 10.23 -6.50 0.50
C VAL A 254 9.23 -6.23 -0.60
N LEU A 255 8.36 -7.21 -0.83
CA LEU A 255 7.16 -7.08 -1.62
C LEU A 255 6.03 -6.52 -0.74
N PRO A 256 5.57 -5.29 -0.97
CA PRO A 256 4.50 -4.68 -0.18
C PRO A 256 3.15 -5.28 -0.58
N ILE A 257 2.39 -5.77 0.40
CA ILE A 257 1.02 -6.29 0.21
C ILE A 257 0.01 -5.20 0.52
N ALA A 258 0.19 -4.51 1.66
CA ALA A 258 -0.63 -3.38 2.04
C ALA A 258 0.15 -2.38 2.91
N ILE A 259 -0.18 -1.09 2.76
CA ILE A 259 0.29 -0.01 3.64
C ILE A 259 -0.92 0.72 4.18
N TYR A 260 -1.03 0.83 5.49
CA TYR A 260 -2.21 1.37 6.15
C TYR A 260 -1.89 1.97 7.53
N ARG A 261 -2.90 2.61 8.13
CA ARG A 261 -2.89 3.11 9.51
C ARG A 261 -4.12 2.67 10.29
#